data_AF-Q90523-F1
#
_entry.id   AF-Q90523-F1
#
_cell.length_a   1.000
_cell.length_b   1.000
_cell.length_c   1.000
_cell.angle_alpha   90.00
_cell.angle_beta   90.00
_cell.angle_gamma   90.00
#
_symmetry.space_group_name_H-M   'P 1'
#
loop_
_entity.id
_entity.type
_entity.pdbx_description
1 polymer ?
#
loop_
_entity_poly.entity_id
_entity_poly.type
_entity_poly.pdbx_seq_one_letter_code
_entity_poly.pdbx_strand_id
1 'polypeptide(L)'
;RSTFPTRECPELLCQYSCNSQRFAELLRTEFKHRYEGKITNYLHKTLAHVPEIIERDGSIGAWASEGNESGNKLFRRFRKMNARQSKSYELEGILKHHWLYTSKYL
;
A
#
# COMPACT_ATOMS: atom_id res chain seq x y z
N ARG A 1 -7.89 -2.49 6.72
CA ARG A 1 -7.06 -3.15 5.67
C ARG A 1 -6.51 -4.41 6.31
N SER A 2 -6.58 -5.55 5.63
CA SER A 2 -6.23 -6.87 6.17
C SER A 2 -5.17 -7.52 5.29
N THR A 3 -4.30 -8.34 5.89
CA THR A 3 -3.29 -9.13 5.15
C THR A 3 -3.96 -10.31 4.45
N PHE A 4 -4.98 -10.92 5.06
CA PHE A 4 -5.75 -12.04 4.51
C PHE A 4 -7.27 -11.79 4.64
N PRO A 5 -7.87 -10.94 3.80
CA PRO A 5 -9.25 -10.48 3.97
C PRO A 5 -10.30 -11.61 3.94
N THR A 6 -10.03 -12.69 3.19
CA THR A 6 -10.90 -13.87 3.12
C THR A 6 -10.98 -14.64 4.44
N ARG A 7 -9.96 -14.55 5.29
CA ARG A 7 -9.91 -15.22 6.60
C ARG A 7 -10.25 -14.29 7.75
N GLU A 8 -9.73 -13.07 7.70
CA GLU A 8 -9.83 -12.12 8.80
C GLU A 8 -11.15 -11.33 8.80
N CYS A 9 -11.76 -11.10 7.63
CA CYS A 9 -12.98 -10.30 7.51
C CYS A 9 -13.89 -10.76 6.34
N PRO A 10 -14.31 -12.04 6.30
CA PRO A 10 -15.10 -12.59 5.19
C PRO A 10 -16.44 -11.86 4.99
N GLU A 11 -17.09 -11.44 6.07
CA GLU A 11 -18.38 -10.74 6.00
C GLU A 11 -18.27 -9.36 5.32
N LEU A 12 -17.23 -8.59 5.66
CA LEU A 12 -16.98 -7.29 5.05
C LEU A 12 -16.64 -7.42 3.56
N LEU A 13 -15.89 -8.47 3.20
CA LEU A 13 -15.57 -8.76 1.81
C LEU A 13 -16.83 -9.13 1.01
N CYS A 14 -17.69 -9.99 1.57
CA CYS A 14 -18.96 -10.37 0.94
C CYS A 14 -19.88 -9.17 0.69
N GLN A 15 -19.94 -8.22 1.64
CA GLN A 15 -20.79 -7.04 1.53
C GLN A 15 -20.17 -5.89 0.73
N TYR A 16 -18.91 -6.00 0.30
CA TYR A 16 -18.14 -4.88 -0.27
C TYR A 16 -18.82 -4.26 -1.49
N SER A 17 -19.35 -5.07 -2.41
CA SER A 17 -20.00 -4.57 -3.64
C SER A 17 -21.26 -3.76 -3.33
N CYS A 18 -22.10 -4.25 -2.41
CA CYS A 18 -23.30 -3.53 -1.96
C CYS A 18 -22.94 -2.22 -1.23
N ASN A 19 -21.94 -2.27 -0.35
CA ASN A 19 -21.46 -1.10 0.38
C ASN A 19 -20.86 -0.05 -0.56
N SER A 20 -20.13 -0.49 -1.60
CA SER A 20 -19.54 0.40 -2.60
C SER A 20 -20.59 1.11 -3.44
N GLN A 21 -21.66 0.40 -3.84
CA GLN A 21 -22.80 1.01 -4.56
C GLN A 21 -23.51 2.05 -3.69
N ARG A 22 -23.82 1.72 -2.43
CA ARG A 22 -24.44 2.66 -1.48
C ARG A 22 -23.56 3.90 -1.24
N PHE A 23 -22.25 3.71 -1.12
CA PHE A 23 -21.32 4.82 -0.95
C PHE A 23 -21.25 5.71 -2.19
N ALA A 24 -21.23 5.11 -3.39
CA ALA A 24 -21.27 5.87 -4.64
C ALA A 24 -22.55 6.70 -4.77
N GLU A 25 -23.69 6.15 -4.36
CA GLU A 25 -24.96 6.87 -4.35
C GLU A 25 -24.95 8.05 -3.38
N LEU A 26 -24.43 7.86 -2.15
CA LEU A 26 -24.27 8.94 -1.17
C LEU A 26 -23.38 10.08 -1.71
N LEU A 27 -22.27 9.74 -2.38
CA LEU A 27 -21.41 10.75 -3.00
C LEU A 27 -22.13 11.53 -4.11
N ARG A 28 -23.00 10.85 -4.85
CA ARG A 28 -23.76 11.43 -5.97
C ARG A 28 -24.88 12.37 -5.48
N THR A 29 -25.52 12.08 -4.35
CA THR A 29 -26.63 12.90 -3.82
C THR A 29 -26.12 14.02 -2.91
N GLU A 30 -25.44 13.68 -1.82
CA GLU A 30 -25.09 14.63 -0.75
C GLU A 30 -23.84 15.45 -1.10
N PHE A 31 -22.91 14.83 -1.84
CA PHE A 31 -21.63 15.45 -2.20
C PHE A 31 -21.55 15.81 -3.70
N LYS A 32 -22.71 15.98 -4.34
CA LYS A 32 -22.83 16.32 -5.78
C LYS A 32 -21.93 17.50 -6.17
N HIS A 33 -21.95 18.57 -5.36
CA HIS A 33 -21.15 19.78 -5.56
C HIS A 33 -19.64 19.53 -5.71
N ARG A 34 -19.12 18.39 -5.23
CA ARG A 34 -17.71 18.01 -5.28
C ARG A 34 -17.41 16.90 -6.29
N TYR A 35 -18.32 15.95 -6.46
CA TYR A 35 -18.07 14.72 -7.23
C TYR A 35 -18.85 14.63 -8.55
N GLU A 36 -19.67 15.62 -8.89
CA GLU A 36 -20.31 15.70 -10.21
C GLU A 36 -19.26 15.90 -11.30
N GLY A 37 -19.21 14.96 -12.25
CA GLY A 37 -18.27 14.99 -13.39
C GLY A 37 -16.79 14.75 -13.05
N LYS A 38 -16.43 14.60 -11.77
CA LYS A 38 -15.03 14.41 -11.34
C LYS A 38 -14.91 13.46 -10.16
N ILE A 39 -14.07 12.44 -10.32
CA ILE A 39 -13.69 11.51 -9.25
C ILE A 39 -12.17 11.33 -9.23
N THR A 40 -11.57 11.16 -8.06
CA THR A 40 -10.13 10.90 -7.97
C THR A 40 -9.80 9.46 -8.35
N ASN A 41 -8.63 9.22 -8.95
CA ASN A 41 -8.18 7.90 -9.38
C ASN A 41 -8.22 6.84 -8.26
N TYR A 42 -7.77 7.17 -7.05
CA TYR A 42 -7.79 6.23 -5.93
C TYR A 42 -9.22 5.85 -5.52
N LEU A 43 -10.11 6.84 -5.42
CA LEU A 43 -11.50 6.58 -5.06
C LEU A 43 -12.21 5.69 -6.09
N HIS A 44 -11.99 5.95 -7.39
CA HIS A 44 -12.50 5.09 -8.46
C HIS A 44 -11.98 3.66 -8.34
N LYS A 45 -10.65 3.48 -8.18
CA LYS A 45 -10.04 2.16 -8.01
C LYS A 45 -10.59 1.40 -6.80
N THR A 46 -10.80 2.11 -5.68
CA THR A 46 -11.34 1.52 -4.45
C THR A 46 -12.76 1.03 -4.63
N LEU A 47 -13.63 1.80 -5.27
CA LEU A 47 -15.04 1.43 -5.44
C LEU A 47 -15.26 0.37 -6.53
N ALA A 48 -14.43 0.36 -7.58
CA ALA A 48 -14.66 -0.49 -8.76
C ALA A 48 -13.89 -1.81 -8.75
N HIS A 49 -12.64 -1.84 -8.28
CA HIS A 49 -11.72 -2.95 -8.58
C HIS A 49 -11.31 -3.78 -7.36
N VAL A 50 -11.61 -3.34 -6.14
CA VAL A 50 -11.15 -4.04 -4.93
C VAL A 50 -11.64 -5.49 -4.84
N PRO A 51 -12.93 -5.82 -5.10
CA PRO A 51 -13.39 -7.20 -5.06
C PRO A 51 -12.65 -8.10 -6.07
N GLU A 52 -12.56 -7.65 -7.32
CA GLU A 52 -11.88 -8.38 -8.41
C GLU A 52 -10.40 -8.63 -8.10
N ILE A 53 -9.70 -7.63 -7.56
CA ILE A 53 -8.29 -7.78 -7.18
C ILE A 53 -8.13 -8.76 -6.01
N ILE A 54 -9.01 -8.70 -5.00
CA ILE A 54 -8.95 -9.63 -3.87
C ILE A 54 -9.27 -11.06 -4.32
N GLU A 55 -10.23 -11.25 -5.23
CA GLU A 55 -10.55 -12.56 -5.80
C GLU A 55 -9.36 -13.14 -6.59
N ARG A 56 -8.66 -12.30 -7.35
CA ARG A 56 -7.48 -12.70 -8.15
C ARG A 56 -6.23 -12.98 -7.30
N ASP A 57 -5.86 -12.05 -6.42
CA ASP A 57 -4.55 -12.03 -5.73
C ASP A 57 -4.63 -12.53 -4.28
N GLY A 58 -5.83 -12.78 -3.75
CA GLY A 58 -6.11 -13.17 -2.37
C GLY A 58 -5.94 -12.04 -1.34
N SER A 59 -5.18 -11.00 -1.64
CA SER A 59 -4.93 -9.85 -0.77
C SER A 59 -4.52 -8.62 -1.56
N ILE A 60 -4.73 -7.44 -0.98
CA ILE A 60 -4.17 -6.16 -1.45
C ILE A 60 -3.14 -5.64 -0.43
N GLY A 61 -3.44 -5.77 0.87
CA GLY A 61 -2.60 -5.22 1.95
C GLY A 61 -1.24 -5.91 2.05
N ALA A 62 -1.17 -7.21 1.75
CA ALA A 62 0.09 -7.96 1.71
C ALA A 62 1.08 -7.43 0.65
N TRP A 63 0.57 -6.78 -0.40
CA TRP A 63 1.32 -6.22 -1.52
C TRP A 63 1.51 -4.70 -1.42
N ALA A 64 1.25 -4.12 -0.25
CA ALA A 64 1.37 -2.68 -0.05
C ALA A 64 2.83 -2.19 -0.14
N SER A 65 2.99 -0.91 -0.54
CA SER A 65 4.31 -0.25 -0.61
C SER A 65 4.93 0.06 0.76
N GLU A 66 4.23 -0.22 1.86
CA GLU A 66 4.63 0.15 3.23
C GLU A 66 6.00 -0.42 3.62
N GLY A 67 6.31 -1.65 3.21
CA GLY A 67 7.63 -2.26 3.41
C GLY A 67 8.75 -1.50 2.69
N ASN A 68 8.49 -1.02 1.48
CA ASN A 68 9.46 -0.24 0.71
C ASN A 68 9.64 1.17 1.30
N GLU A 69 8.53 1.82 1.67
CA GLU A 69 8.55 3.16 2.26
C GLU A 69 9.23 3.18 3.63
N SER A 70 9.03 2.15 4.44
CA SER A 70 9.76 1.98 5.71
C SER A 70 11.25 1.71 5.47
N GLY A 71 11.62 1.00 4.39
CA GLY A 71 13.00 0.85 3.94
C GLY A 71 13.72 2.16 3.66
N ASN A 72 13.02 3.21 3.19
CA ASN A 72 13.62 4.54 3.00
C ASN A 72 14.15 5.16 4.30
N LYS A 73 13.55 4.82 5.45
CA LYS A 73 14.05 5.24 6.77
C LYS A 73 15.41 4.61 7.05
N LEU A 74 15.58 3.33 6.74
CA LEU A 74 16.85 2.61 6.89
C LEU A 74 17.91 3.17 5.95
N PHE A 75 17.56 3.43 4.69
CA PHE A 75 18.46 4.06 3.72
C PHE A 75 19.04 5.38 4.27
N ARG A 76 18.18 6.29 4.78
CA ARG A 76 18.62 7.57 5.36
C ARG A 76 19.53 7.38 6.57
N ARG A 77 19.27 6.36 7.40
CA ARG A 77 20.11 6.03 8.57
C ARG A 77 21.46 5.48 8.16
N PHE A 78 21.51 4.47 7.28
CA PHE A 78 22.75 3.85 6.83
C PHE A 78 23.63 4.80 6.05
N ARG A 79 23.03 5.69 5.26
CA ARG A 79 23.76 6.76 4.58
C ARG A 79 24.53 7.67 5.55
N LYS A 80 23.94 7.99 6.70
CA LYS A 80 24.57 8.85 7.72
C LYS A 80 25.54 8.11 8.64
N MET A 81 25.21 6.88 9.02
CA MET A 81 25.88 6.18 10.12
C MET A 81 26.86 5.08 9.66
N ASN A 82 26.67 4.53 8.46
CA ASN A 82 27.34 3.29 8.03
C ASN A 82 28.08 3.43 6.69
N ALA A 83 27.73 4.44 5.88
CA ALA A 83 28.35 4.67 4.59
C ALA A 83 29.66 5.43 4.72
N ARG A 84 30.64 5.07 3.88
CA ARG A 84 31.83 5.90 3.67
C ARG A 84 31.39 7.25 3.10
N GLN A 85 31.90 8.34 3.64
CA GLN A 85 31.58 9.71 3.19
C GLN A 85 32.36 10.07 1.90
N SER A 86 32.26 9.20 0.90
CA SER A 86 32.86 9.36 -0.43
C SER A 86 31.85 8.91 -1.47
N LYS A 87 31.65 9.74 -2.50
CA LYS A 87 30.69 9.48 -3.58
C LYS A 87 30.93 8.13 -4.27
N SER A 88 32.18 7.68 -4.36
CA SER A 88 32.54 6.44 -5.04
C SER A 88 32.10 5.17 -4.29
N TYR A 89 31.95 5.23 -2.96
CA TYR A 89 31.72 4.05 -2.11
C TYR A 89 30.48 4.15 -1.22
N GLU A 90 29.79 5.29 -1.21
CA GLU A 90 28.62 5.54 -0.36
C GLU A 90 27.53 4.48 -0.59
N LEU A 91 27.12 4.28 -1.85
CA LEU A 91 26.04 3.35 -2.19
C LEU A 91 26.41 1.88 -1.96
N GLU A 92 27.67 1.49 -2.22
CA GLU A 92 28.17 0.16 -1.92
C GLU A 92 28.05 -0.15 -0.43
N GLY A 93 28.49 0.80 0.42
CA GLY A 93 28.38 0.68 1.87
C GLY A 93 26.94 0.58 2.36
N ILE A 94 26.05 1.42 1.82
CA ILE A 94 24.62 1.39 2.18
C ILE A 94 23.99 0.05 1.78
N LEU A 95 24.22 -0.40 0.55
CA LEU A 95 23.61 -1.63 0.03
C LEU A 95 24.06 -2.85 0.84
N LYS A 96 25.36 -2.94 1.15
CA LYS A 96 25.90 -4.03 1.99
C LYS A 96 25.23 -4.07 3.36
N HIS A 97 25.11 -2.93 4.05
CA HIS A 97 24.49 -2.89 5.37
C HIS A 97 22.98 -3.17 5.31
N HIS A 98 22.30 -2.64 4.30
CA HIS A 98 20.87 -2.87 4.11
C HIS A 98 20.57 -4.35 3.85
N TRP A 99 21.39 -5.01 3.02
CA TRP A 99 21.29 -6.45 2.76
C TRP A 99 21.45 -7.29 4.03
N LEU A 100 22.51 -7.01 4.81
CA LEU A 100 22.77 -7.71 6.07
C LEU A 100 21.62 -7.50 7.07
N TYR A 101 21.07 -6.28 7.13
CA TYR A 101 19.94 -5.96 8.01
C TYR A 101 18.66 -6.74 7.68
N THR A 102 18.47 -7.12 6.42
CA THR A 102 17.29 -7.90 5.99
C THR A 102 17.47 -9.42 6.06
N SER A 103 18.66 -9.90 6.47
CA SER A 103 18.92 -11.33 6.63
C SER A 103 17.98 -11.95 7.67
N LYS A 104 17.53 -13.18 7.43
CA LYS A 104 16.79 -13.97 8.43
C LYS A 104 17.71 -14.78 9.35
N TYR A 105 18.99 -14.85 9.03
CA TYR A 105 19.99 -15.65 9.74
C TYR A 105 20.84 -14.85 10.73
N LEU A 106 20.91 -13.53 10.54
CA LEU A 106 21.59 -12.58 11.43
C LEU A 106 20.56 -11.86 12.28
#